data_AF-A0A6N7QQ27-F1
#
_entry.id   AF-A0A6N7QQ27-F1
#
_cell.length_a   1.000
_cell.length_b   1.000
_cell.length_c   1.000
_cell.angle_alpha   90.00
_cell.angle_beta   90.00
_cell.angle_gamma   90.00
#
_symmetry.space_group_name_H-M   'P 1'
#
loop_
_entity.id
_entity.type
_entity.pdbx_description
1 polymer ?
#
loop_
_entity_poly.entity_id
_entity_poly.type
_entity_poly.pdbx_seq_one_letter_code
_entity_poly.pdbx_strand_id
1 'polypeptide(L)'
;MGAPLHTGDPLLDRQAAIGQWLLRTPLAIALLYQGFNRFLIDGAPWLAVAEIATGLGLLAGALLGGWLTRIGAFAASLLLLGAIFMVHWGQWHPLPSDSHPAGGIALPITLLCIAIYLLIRGNEV
;
A
#
# COMPACT_ATOMS: atom_id res chain seq x y z
N MET A 1 -4.14 28.31 0.20
CA MET A 1 -4.03 27.99 -1.25
C MET A 1 -3.46 26.58 -1.32
N GLY A 2 -4.20 25.61 -1.84
CA GLY A 2 -3.67 24.25 -2.03
C GLY A 2 -2.57 24.27 -3.08
N ALA A 3 -1.56 23.41 -2.95
CA ALA A 3 -0.57 23.23 -4.00
C ALA A 3 -1.28 22.78 -5.30
N PRO A 4 -0.90 23.31 -6.47
CA PRO A 4 -1.50 22.90 -7.74
C PRO A 4 -1.39 21.38 -7.94
N LEU A 5 -2.45 20.76 -8.47
CA LEU A 5 -2.52 19.33 -8.79
C LEU A 5 -1.77 18.96 -10.09
N HIS A 6 -1.16 19.95 -10.75
CA HIS A 6 -0.27 19.77 -11.89
C HIS A 6 0.78 20.87 -11.84
N THR A 7 2.00 20.54 -12.26
CA THR A 7 3.08 21.53 -12.28
C THR A 7 2.98 22.48 -13.46
N GLY A 8 2.27 22.06 -14.53
CA GLY A 8 2.24 22.76 -15.81
C GLY A 8 3.55 22.66 -16.60
N ASP A 9 4.55 21.97 -16.02
CA ASP A 9 5.83 21.69 -16.66
C ASP A 9 5.80 20.24 -17.20
N PRO A 10 5.90 20.05 -18.53
CA PRO A 10 5.82 18.73 -19.14
C PRO A 10 6.95 17.78 -18.69
N LEU A 11 8.09 18.30 -18.25
CA LEU A 11 9.20 17.50 -17.72
C LEU A 11 8.86 16.96 -16.33
N LEU A 12 8.36 17.81 -15.44
CA LEU A 12 7.98 17.41 -14.09
C LEU A 12 6.79 16.45 -14.12
N ASP A 13 5.80 16.70 -14.98
CA ASP A 13 4.64 15.82 -15.13
C ASP A 13 5.06 14.43 -15.67
N ARG A 14 6.03 14.36 -16.59
CA ARG A 14 6.61 13.09 -17.06
C ARG A 14 7.38 12.37 -15.95
N GLN A 15 8.17 13.10 -15.16
CA GLN A 15 8.91 12.51 -14.04
C GLN A 15 7.96 11.93 -13.00
N ALA A 16 6.87 12.63 -12.67
CA ALA A 16 5.91 12.14 -11.71
C ALA A 16 5.11 10.93 -12.22
N ALA A 17 4.80 10.87 -13.52
CA ALA A 17 4.18 9.71 -14.13
C ALA A 17 5.02 8.43 -13.97
N ILE A 18 6.36 8.56 -13.88
CA ILE A 18 7.28 7.47 -13.56
C ILE A 18 7.44 7.32 -12.03
N GLY A 19 7.59 8.43 -11.32
CA GLY A 19 7.86 8.48 -9.88
C GLY A 19 6.76 7.88 -9.02
N GLN A 20 5.50 7.90 -9.46
CA GLN A 20 4.39 7.24 -8.77
C GLN A 20 4.64 5.74 -8.52
N TRP A 21 5.45 5.08 -9.36
CA TRP A 21 5.78 3.67 -9.20
C TRP A 21 6.69 3.43 -7.98
N LEU A 22 7.46 4.42 -7.54
CA LEU A 22 8.28 4.31 -6.34
C LEU A 22 7.45 4.18 -5.06
N LEU A 23 6.22 4.70 -5.07
CA LEU A 23 5.27 4.58 -3.97
C LEU A 23 4.41 3.33 -4.11
N ARG A 24 3.85 3.13 -5.31
CA ARG A 24 2.88 2.07 -5.57
C ARG A 24 3.49 0.67 -5.53
N THR A 25 4.69 0.50 -6.08
CA THR A 25 5.35 -0.81 -6.18
C THR A 25 5.65 -1.44 -4.83
N PRO A 26 6.31 -0.76 -3.86
CA PRO A 26 6.58 -1.38 -2.56
C PRO A 26 5.30 -1.72 -1.80
N LEU A 27 4.26 -0.87 -1.87
CA LEU A 27 2.97 -1.16 -1.26
C LEU A 27 2.29 -2.39 -1.89
N ALA A 28 2.23 -2.45 -3.22
CA ALA A 28 1.62 -3.56 -3.93
C ALA A 28 2.37 -4.88 -3.68
N ILE A 29 3.71 -4.87 -3.77
CA ILE A 29 4.54 -6.06 -3.54
C ILE A 29 4.37 -6.58 -2.12
N ALA A 30 4.33 -5.69 -1.11
CA ALA A 30 4.14 -6.11 0.28
C ALA A 30 2.81 -6.87 0.47
N LEU A 31 1.72 -6.37 -0.11
CA LEU A 31 0.41 -7.01 -0.05
C LEU A 31 0.34 -8.31 -0.87
N LEU A 32 0.91 -8.32 -2.08
CA LEU A 32 0.97 -9.52 -2.91
C LEU A 32 1.74 -10.64 -2.22
N TYR A 33 2.93 -10.33 -1.71
CA TYR A 33 3.77 -11.28 -0.98
C TYR A 33 3.03 -11.87 0.22
N GLN A 34 2.37 -11.02 1.01
CA GLN A 34 1.61 -11.46 2.16
C GLN A 34 0.38 -12.30 1.81
N GLY A 35 -0.34 -11.93 0.75
CA GLY A 35 -1.47 -12.70 0.27
C GLY A 35 -1.05 -14.08 -0.25
N PHE A 36 0.07 -14.16 -0.97
CA PHE A 36 0.64 -15.45 -1.40
C PHE A 36 1.04 -16.33 -0.22
N ASN A 37 1.70 -15.77 0.81
CA ASN A 37 2.04 -16.53 2.01
C ASN A 37 0.78 -17.04 2.73
N ARG A 38 -0.25 -16.20 2.88
CA ARG A 38 -1.51 -16.62 3.52
C ARG A 38 -2.25 -17.70 2.76
N PHE A 39 -2.13 -17.70 1.43
CA PHE A 39 -2.74 -18.72 0.58
C PHE A 39 -2.01 -20.07 0.70
N LEU A 40 -0.67 -20.05 0.74
CA LEU A 40 0.16 -21.24 0.68
C LEU A 40 0.49 -21.84 2.06
N ILE A 41 0.57 -21.02 3.10
CA ILE A 41 1.12 -21.38 4.41
C ILE A 41 0.05 -21.30 5.50
N ASP A 42 -0.65 -20.17 5.60
CA ASP A 42 -1.46 -19.87 6.79
C ASP A 42 -2.90 -20.42 6.72
N GLY A 43 -3.35 -20.88 5.54
CA GLY A 43 -4.69 -21.44 5.35
C GLY A 43 -5.82 -20.40 5.49
N ALA A 44 -5.55 -19.13 5.18
CA ALA A 44 -6.50 -18.02 5.30
C ALA A 44 -6.93 -17.48 3.91
N PRO A 45 -7.69 -18.26 3.11
CA PRO A 45 -7.91 -17.99 1.69
C PRO A 45 -8.62 -16.66 1.41
N TRP A 46 -9.54 -16.24 2.27
CA TRP A 46 -10.27 -14.98 2.05
C TRP A 46 -9.42 -13.74 2.30
N LEU A 47 -8.57 -13.77 3.33
CA LEU A 47 -7.64 -12.67 3.57
C LEU A 47 -6.55 -12.64 2.49
N ALA A 48 -6.07 -13.81 2.06
CA ALA A 48 -5.15 -13.93 0.94
C ALA A 48 -5.72 -13.31 -0.34
N VAL A 49 -6.96 -13.64 -0.70
CA VAL A 49 -7.64 -13.05 -1.86
C VAL A 49 -7.76 -11.53 -1.72
N ALA A 50 -8.14 -11.03 -0.54
CA ALA A 50 -8.25 -9.60 -0.30
C ALA A 50 -6.92 -8.87 -0.52
N GLU A 51 -5.82 -9.41 0.02
CA GLU A 51 -4.49 -8.82 -0.15
C GLU A 51 -3.97 -8.90 -1.58
N ILE A 52 -4.15 -10.05 -2.25
CA ILE A 52 -3.76 -10.23 -3.65
C ILE A 52 -4.56 -9.28 -4.54
N ALA A 53 -5.88 -9.26 -4.39
CA ALA A 53 -6.76 -8.38 -5.17
C ALA A 53 -6.43 -6.91 -4.93
N THR A 54 -6.10 -6.53 -3.70
CA THR A 54 -5.67 -5.16 -3.37
C THR A 54 -4.34 -4.82 -4.02
N GLY A 55 -3.33 -5.70 -3.93
CA GLY A 55 -2.03 -5.49 -4.55
C GLY A 55 -2.13 -5.38 -6.07
N LEU A 56 -2.88 -6.26 -6.73
CA LEU A 56 -3.16 -6.18 -8.16
C LEU A 56 -3.98 -4.94 -8.52
N GLY A 57 -4.97 -4.58 -7.71
CA GLY A 57 -5.80 -3.39 -7.89
C GLY A 57 -5.00 -2.10 -7.82
N LEU A 58 -3.99 -2.02 -6.95
CA LEU A 58 -3.07 -0.90 -6.90
C LEU A 58 -2.29 -0.77 -8.21
N LEU A 59 -1.70 -1.87 -8.72
CA LEU A 59 -0.97 -1.87 -10.00
C LEU A 59 -1.88 -1.53 -11.18
N ALA A 60 -3.04 -2.16 -11.25
CA ALA A 60 -4.04 -1.92 -12.29
C ALA A 60 -4.56 -0.48 -12.24
N GLY A 61 -4.73 0.10 -11.06
CA GLY A 61 -5.18 1.49 -10.90
C GLY A 61 -4.27 2.52 -11.58
N ALA A 62 -2.96 2.27 -11.62
CA ALA A 62 -2.03 3.14 -12.36
C ALA A 62 -2.37 3.22 -13.85
N LEU A 63 -2.85 2.12 -14.43
CA LEU A 63 -3.12 1.97 -15.87
C LEU A 63 -4.58 2.29 -16.22
N LEU A 64 -5.52 1.92 -15.33
CA LEU A 64 -6.95 1.97 -15.58
C LEU A 64 -7.62 3.25 -15.04
N GLY A 65 -6.94 4.01 -14.18
CA GLY A 65 -7.37 5.36 -13.77
C GLY A 65 -7.44 5.59 -12.26
N GLY A 66 -7.53 6.88 -11.90
CA GLY A 66 -7.44 7.35 -10.52
C GLY A 66 -8.50 6.78 -9.58
N TRP A 67 -9.72 6.48 -10.07
CA TRP A 67 -10.76 5.87 -9.23
C TRP A 67 -10.38 4.47 -8.74
N LEU A 68 -9.83 3.63 -9.62
CA LEU A 68 -9.39 2.29 -9.24
C LEU A 68 -8.21 2.35 -8.27
N THR A 69 -7.31 3.32 -8.46
CA THR A 69 -6.24 3.60 -7.49
C THR A 69 -6.78 3.90 -6.11
N ARG A 70 -7.79 4.77 -6.01
CA ARG A 70 -8.40 5.14 -4.72
C ARG A 70 -9.05 3.92 -4.06
N ILE A 71 -9.74 3.07 -4.82
CA ILE A 71 -10.32 1.82 -4.29
C ILE A 71 -9.22 0.89 -3.75
N GLY A 72 -8.18 0.63 -4.54
CA GLY A 72 -7.06 -0.21 -4.10
C GLY A 72 -6.34 0.37 -2.87
N ALA A 73 -6.13 1.68 -2.85
CA ALA A 73 -5.49 2.38 -1.74
C ALA A 73 -6.35 2.39 -0.46
N PHE A 74 -7.67 2.49 -0.59
CA PHE A 74 -8.60 2.36 0.53
C PHE A 74 -8.56 0.94 1.11
N ALA A 75 -8.64 -0.08 0.26
CA ALA A 75 -8.54 -1.47 0.69
C ALA A 75 -7.19 -1.76 1.38
N ALA A 76 -6.08 -1.27 0.82
CA ALA A 76 -4.76 -1.36 1.43
C ALA A 76 -4.72 -0.70 2.82
N SER A 77 -5.33 0.47 2.97
CA SER A 77 -5.40 1.17 4.25
C SER A 77 -6.11 0.34 5.32
N LEU A 78 -7.24 -0.29 4.97
CA LEU A 78 -7.98 -1.15 5.91
C LEU A 78 -7.18 -2.40 6.31
N LEU A 79 -6.54 -3.06 5.34
CA LEU A 79 -5.71 -4.24 5.60
C LEU A 79 -4.51 -3.90 6.49
N LEU A 80 -3.83 -2.78 6.23
CA LEU A 80 -2.69 -2.32 7.02
C LEU A 80 -3.10 -1.91 8.43
N LEU A 81 -4.23 -1.20 8.59
CA LEU A 81 -4.77 -0.89 9.92
C LEU A 81 -5.08 -2.18 10.70
N GLY A 82 -5.70 -3.16 10.06
CA GLY A 82 -5.92 -4.48 10.66
C GLY A 82 -4.62 -5.12 11.13
N ALA A 83 -3.61 -5.19 10.25
CA ALA A 83 -2.31 -5.76 10.59
C ALA A 83 -1.60 -5.02 11.74
N ILE A 84 -1.66 -3.68 11.75
CA ILE A 84 -1.08 -2.85 12.81
C ILE A 84 -1.67 -3.22 14.17
N PHE A 85 -2.99 -3.19 14.29
CA PHE A 85 -3.65 -3.42 15.58
C PHE A 85 -3.66 -4.89 16.01
N MET A 86 -3.61 -5.82 15.07
CA MET A 86 -3.72 -7.25 15.39
C MET A 86 -2.38 -7.95 15.61
N VAL A 87 -1.33 -7.59 14.86
CA VAL A 87 -0.09 -8.39 14.84
C VAL A 87 1.21 -7.60 15.02
N HIS A 88 1.22 -6.29 14.78
CA HIS A 88 2.45 -5.48 14.90
C HIS A 88 2.47 -4.52 16.09
N TRP A 89 1.34 -4.31 16.76
CA TRP A 89 1.20 -3.32 17.83
C TRP A 89 2.17 -3.55 18.99
N GLY A 90 2.61 -2.47 19.65
CA GLY A 90 3.41 -2.53 20.88
C GLY A 90 4.92 -2.37 20.69
N GLN A 91 5.43 -2.52 19.47
CA GLN A 91 6.84 -2.29 19.13
C GLN A 91 6.97 -1.37 17.93
N TRP A 92 7.89 -0.39 17.97
CA TRP A 92 8.19 0.44 16.80
C TRP A 92 9.12 -0.25 15.81
N HIS A 93 10.19 -0.86 16.31
CA HIS A 93 11.25 -1.48 15.50
C HIS A 93 10.71 -2.60 14.60
N PRO A 94 11.03 -2.63 13.29
CA PRO A 94 10.35 -3.52 12.34
C PRO A 94 10.81 -4.99 12.42
N LEU A 95 11.99 -5.28 12.99
CA LEU A 95 12.46 -6.67 13.06
C LEU A 95 11.74 -7.45 14.16
N PRO A 96 11.52 -8.77 13.97
CA PRO A 96 10.98 -9.66 14.99
C PRO A 96 11.76 -9.63 16.31
N SER A 97 11.03 -9.86 17.40
CA SER A 97 11.56 -10.02 18.75
C SER A 97 10.77 -11.09 19.50
N ASP A 98 11.26 -11.52 20.67
CA ASP A 98 10.58 -12.52 21.51
C ASP A 98 9.15 -12.12 21.89
N SER A 99 8.91 -10.81 22.09
CA SER A 99 7.59 -10.28 22.42
C SER A 99 6.73 -9.95 21.19
N HIS A 100 7.34 -9.76 20.02
CA HIS A 100 6.68 -9.36 18.77
C HIS A 100 7.22 -10.20 17.61
N PRO A 101 6.74 -11.45 17.43
CA PRO A 101 7.27 -12.36 16.42
C PRO A 101 7.02 -11.88 14.98
N ALA A 102 6.01 -11.03 14.75
CA ALA A 102 5.75 -10.40 13.46
C ALA A 102 6.58 -9.13 13.22
N GLY A 103 7.35 -8.65 14.20
CA GLY A 103 8.01 -7.34 14.16
C GLY A 103 7.07 -6.17 14.44
N GLY A 104 7.62 -4.96 14.51
CA GLY A 104 6.91 -3.76 14.93
C GLY A 104 6.25 -2.92 13.82
N ILE A 105 5.62 -1.81 14.24
CA ILE A 105 4.71 -1.00 13.42
C ILE A 105 5.37 -0.06 12.42
N ALA A 106 6.69 0.18 12.46
CA ALA A 106 7.33 1.19 11.61
C ALA A 106 7.11 0.94 10.11
N LEU A 107 7.23 -0.31 9.65
CA LEU A 107 7.00 -0.66 8.25
C LEU A 107 5.52 -0.54 7.84
N PRO A 108 4.54 -1.18 8.51
CA PRO A 108 3.15 -1.06 8.10
C PRO A 108 2.59 0.36 8.23
N ILE A 109 3.06 1.18 9.18
CA ILE A 109 2.74 2.61 9.23
C ILE A 109 3.28 3.35 7.99
N THR A 110 4.52 3.08 7.59
CA THR A 110 5.09 3.68 6.38
C THR A 110 4.25 3.34 5.14
N LEU A 111 3.89 2.07 4.99
CA LEU A 111 3.02 1.61 3.91
C LEU A 111 1.61 2.23 3.99
N LEU A 112 1.08 2.43 5.20
CA LEU A 112 -0.22 3.06 5.42
C LEU A 112 -0.20 4.53 5.00
N CYS A 113 0.87 5.27 5.30
CA CYS A 113 1.03 6.64 4.82
C CYS A 113 1.06 6.71 3.29
N ILE A 114 1.75 5.76 2.64
CA ILE A 114 1.75 5.65 1.16
C ILE A 114 0.35 5.34 0.63
N ALA A 115 -0.36 4.39 1.25
CA ALA A 115 -1.73 4.05 0.87
C ALA A 115 -2.66 5.26 1.01
N ILE A 116 -2.61 5.99 2.12
CA ILE A 116 -3.40 7.21 2.34
C ILE A 116 -3.05 8.29 1.31
N TYR A 117 -1.77 8.46 0.98
CA TYR A 117 -1.35 9.38 -0.08
C TYR A 117 -2.00 9.02 -1.43
N LEU A 118 -1.93 7.76 -1.85
CA LEU A 118 -2.56 7.29 -3.09
C LEU A 118 -4.09 7.36 -3.03
N LEU A 119 -4.69 7.16 -1.86
CA LEU A 119 -6.13 7.32 -1.65
C LEU A 119 -6.58 8.77 -1.84
N ILE A 120 -5.77 9.75 -1.42
CA ILE A 120 -6.07 11.17 -1.57
C ILE A 120 -5.75 11.68 -2.97
N ARG A 121 -4.64 11.23 -3.57
CA ARG A 121 -4.17 11.71 -4.88
C ARG A 121 -4.77 10.96 -6.07
N GLY A 122 -5.12 9.68 -5.92
CA GLY A 122 -5.42 8.84 -7.08
C GLY A 122 -4.21 8.75 -8.01
N ASN A 123 -4.38 9.13 -9.29
CA ASN A 123 -3.29 9.21 -10.27
C ASN A 123 -2.88 10.67 -10.56
N GLU A 124 -3.39 11.64 -9.79
CA GLU A 124 -3.10 13.05 -10.01
C GLU A 124 -1.76 13.42 -9.36
N VAL A 125 -0.82 13.87 -10.20
CA VAL A 125 0.58 14.22 -9.90
C VAL A 125 0.72 15.43 -8.99
#